data_AF-A0A931V698-F1
#
_entry.id   AF-A0A931V698-F1
#
_cell.length_a   1.000
_cell.length_b   1.000
_cell.length_c   1.000
_cell.angle_alpha   90.00
_cell.angle_beta   90.00
_cell.angle_gamma   90.00
#
_symmetry.space_group_name_H-M   'P 1'
#
loop_
_entity.id
_entity.type
_entity.pdbx_description
1 polymer ?
#
loop_
_entity_poly.entity_id
_entity_poly.type
_entity_poly.pdbx_seq_one_letter_code
_entity_poly.pdbx_strand_id
1 'polypeptide(L)'
;MRSLLALLPLVLLACSGDDNQPSAAADAGSDAEETSADTFEAGPGTSCTSARDTAVAPVDKVSTSVVKIISDEAGVKTLFIDATAGGSSSAKSNPWVYLKLSTGTRVDLTDKQAFDSPDWDLAFKRPVIHTNSGDAGPGGGGARFLAGKAFDAVTVADVTSLKVETWFDAECQPFLDAIGSIKTTFDSWYTYEASTSKVMPKAGTFAVRGATGDLYKLEIQTYYGTDTGGTTGASGNYVIKYAYLGKLPK
;
A
#
# COMPACT_ATOMS: atom_id res chain seq x y z
N MET A 1 -5.76 -7.56 67.85
CA MET A 1 -5.09 -6.36 68.41
C MET A 1 -5.55 -5.15 67.60
N ARG A 2 -6.30 -4.24 68.24
CA ARG A 2 -6.68 -2.83 67.93
C ARG A 2 -6.52 -2.34 66.47
N SER A 3 -7.54 -2.00 65.66
CA SER A 3 -8.80 -1.23 65.79
C SER A 3 -8.67 0.31 65.63
N LEU A 4 -9.68 0.90 64.94
CA LEU A 4 -10.06 2.32 64.65
C LEU A 4 -9.35 3.05 63.49
N LEU A 5 -9.97 3.58 62.43
CA LEU A 5 -11.28 4.21 62.11
C LEU A 5 -11.47 5.67 62.62
N ALA A 6 -11.52 6.66 61.70
CA ALA A 6 -12.33 7.91 61.70
C ALA A 6 -11.89 8.78 60.48
N LEU A 7 -12.69 9.14 59.46
CA LEU A 7 -13.90 9.98 59.32
C LEU A 7 -13.71 11.51 59.44
N LEU A 8 -14.14 12.17 58.34
CA LEU A 8 -14.37 13.58 57.95
C LEU A 8 -14.77 14.59 59.07
N PRO A 9 -14.65 15.93 58.86
CA PRO A 9 -15.70 16.67 58.13
C PRO A 9 -15.29 17.95 57.33
N LEU A 10 -16.28 18.34 56.52
CA LEU A 10 -16.52 19.53 55.68
C LEU A 10 -17.10 20.71 56.51
N VAL A 11 -16.70 21.98 56.29
CA VAL A 11 -17.57 23.19 56.46
C VAL A 11 -17.06 24.38 55.60
N LEU A 12 -18.00 25.04 54.90
CA LEU A 12 -17.89 26.30 54.13
C LEU A 12 -17.73 27.56 55.02
N LEU A 13 -17.13 28.63 54.49
CA LEU A 13 -17.54 30.00 54.81
C LEU A 13 -17.30 30.96 53.64
N ALA A 14 -18.34 31.72 53.29
CA ALA A 14 -18.38 32.73 52.24
C ALA A 14 -18.30 34.15 52.83
N CYS A 15 -17.72 35.10 52.11
CA CYS A 15 -18.01 36.54 52.24
C CYS A 15 -17.96 37.22 50.86
N SER A 16 -18.98 38.04 50.62
CA SER A 16 -19.32 38.80 49.41
C SER A 16 -18.63 40.17 49.33
N GLY A 17 -18.65 40.80 48.15
CA GLY A 17 -18.42 42.26 47.99
C GLY A 17 -18.19 42.71 46.54
N ASP A 18 -19.26 43.20 45.90
CA ASP A 18 -19.35 43.87 44.59
C ASP A 18 -18.70 45.27 44.59
N ASP A 19 -18.14 45.72 43.45
CA ASP A 19 -18.58 46.93 42.74
C ASP A 19 -17.64 47.37 41.57
N ASN A 20 -18.30 47.65 40.43
CA ASN A 20 -18.00 48.62 39.36
C ASN A 20 -17.05 48.30 38.16
N GLN A 21 -17.71 48.05 37.01
CA GLN A 21 -17.29 48.32 35.60
C GLN A 21 -17.36 49.85 35.29
N PRO A 22 -17.07 50.39 34.06
CA PRO A 22 -16.48 49.83 32.84
C PRO A 22 -15.46 50.74 32.08
N SER A 23 -14.72 50.19 31.10
CA SER A 23 -14.78 50.69 29.70
C SER A 23 -14.01 49.79 28.72
N ALA A 24 -14.62 49.63 27.54
CA ALA A 24 -14.26 48.80 26.41
C ALA A 24 -12.87 49.04 25.79
N ALA A 25 -12.32 47.97 25.22
CA ALA A 25 -11.95 47.95 23.80
C ALA A 25 -12.01 46.51 23.29
N ALA A 26 -12.84 46.30 22.28
CA ALA A 26 -12.91 45.06 21.51
C ALA A 26 -11.67 44.95 20.63
N ASP A 27 -11.09 43.76 20.56
CA ASP A 27 -10.32 43.37 19.39
C ASP A 27 -10.79 41.97 18.95
N ALA A 28 -11.24 41.92 17.72
CA ALA A 28 -11.73 40.73 17.04
C ALA A 28 -10.58 40.21 16.18
N GLY A 29 -10.12 39.00 16.45
CA GLY A 29 -8.98 38.41 15.75
C GLY A 29 -9.08 36.90 15.66
N SER A 30 -9.88 36.46 14.69
CA SER A 30 -9.90 35.16 13.99
C SER A 30 -9.53 33.90 14.78
N ASP A 31 -10.54 33.05 14.98
CA ASP A 31 -10.37 31.60 15.08
C ASP A 31 -9.64 31.09 13.84
N ALA A 32 -8.34 30.80 13.99
CA ALA A 32 -7.60 29.98 13.04
C ALA A 32 -7.96 28.53 13.35
N GLU A 33 -8.96 28.03 12.63
CA GLU A 33 -9.22 26.60 12.47
C GLU A 33 -7.93 25.99 11.88
N GLU A 34 -7.14 25.32 12.73
CA GLU A 34 -5.99 24.54 12.28
C GLU A 34 -6.53 23.42 11.40
N THR A 35 -6.51 23.66 10.09
CA THR A 35 -6.59 22.63 9.08
C THR A 35 -5.38 21.74 9.28
N SER A 36 -5.56 20.64 10.00
CA SER A 36 -4.63 19.51 10.00
C SER A 36 -4.59 18.96 8.58
N ALA A 37 -3.71 19.53 7.75
CA ALA A 37 -3.28 18.88 6.54
C ALA A 37 -2.66 17.56 6.99
N ASP A 38 -3.34 16.45 6.66
CA ASP A 38 -2.84 15.10 6.83
C ASP A 38 -1.61 14.96 5.92
N THR A 39 -0.48 15.46 6.41
CA THR A 39 0.84 15.18 5.85
C THR A 39 1.02 13.70 6.06
N PHE A 40 0.83 12.93 4.99
CA PHE A 40 1.37 11.58 4.91
C PHE A 40 2.86 11.69 5.17
N GLU A 41 3.25 11.46 6.43
CA GLU A 41 4.64 11.29 6.83
C GLU A 41 5.20 10.20 5.92
N ALA A 42 6.11 10.60 5.03
CA ALA A 42 6.94 9.67 4.31
C ALA A 42 7.70 8.89 5.38
N GLY A 43 7.29 7.65 5.64
CA GLY A 43 8.00 6.76 6.54
C GLY A 43 9.48 6.65 6.13
N PRO A 44 10.38 6.22 7.03
CA PRO A 44 11.83 6.31 6.87
C PRO A 44 12.34 5.31 5.81
N GLY A 45 12.06 5.53 4.53
CA GLY A 45 12.41 4.63 3.42
C GLY A 45 13.91 4.54 3.07
N THR A 46 14.79 5.03 3.94
CA THR A 46 16.23 5.18 3.65
C THR A 46 17.19 4.67 4.72
N SER A 47 16.72 4.17 5.87
CA SER A 47 17.67 3.75 6.94
C SER A 47 18.35 2.40 6.67
N CYS A 48 17.70 1.49 5.93
CA CYS A 48 18.13 0.10 5.78
C CYS A 48 18.64 -0.25 4.36
N THR A 49 19.30 0.68 3.65
CA THR A 49 19.72 0.49 2.24
C THR A 49 20.48 -0.81 1.97
N SER A 50 21.45 -1.18 2.81
CA SER A 50 22.20 -2.43 2.62
C SER A 50 21.35 -3.69 2.82
N ALA A 51 20.43 -3.67 3.78
CA ALA A 51 19.49 -4.78 4.00
C ALA A 51 18.50 -4.89 2.83
N ARG A 52 18.02 -3.75 2.33
CA ARG A 52 17.20 -3.65 1.12
C ARG A 52 17.89 -4.26 -0.09
N ASP A 53 19.11 -3.84 -0.37
CA ASP A 53 19.87 -4.35 -1.52
C ASP A 53 20.12 -5.87 -1.41
N THR A 54 20.29 -6.38 -0.19
CA THR A 54 20.42 -7.82 0.06
C THR A 54 19.10 -8.57 -0.17
N ALA A 55 17.99 -8.01 0.32
CA ALA A 55 16.67 -8.64 0.29
C ALA A 55 16.05 -8.66 -1.11
N VAL A 56 16.12 -7.54 -1.85
CA VAL A 56 15.43 -7.40 -3.15
C VAL A 56 16.36 -7.44 -4.36
N ALA A 57 17.68 -7.39 -4.14
CA ALA A 57 18.72 -7.49 -5.17
C ALA A 57 18.43 -6.62 -6.41
N PRO A 58 18.43 -5.29 -6.26
CA PRO A 58 18.01 -4.39 -7.33
C PRO A 58 18.89 -4.51 -8.57
N VAL A 59 18.26 -4.71 -9.72
CA VAL A 59 18.90 -4.81 -11.02
C VAL A 59 18.95 -3.45 -11.70
N ASP A 60 20.14 -3.05 -12.11
CA ASP A 60 20.40 -1.76 -12.78
C ASP A 60 20.16 -1.84 -14.29
N LYS A 61 18.98 -2.32 -14.67
CA LYS A 61 18.55 -2.48 -16.06
C LYS A 61 17.05 -2.33 -16.14
N VAL A 62 16.57 -1.57 -17.11
CA VAL A 62 15.13 -1.46 -17.40
C VAL A 62 14.60 -2.81 -17.87
N SER A 63 13.45 -3.23 -17.32
CA SER A 63 12.81 -4.46 -17.74
C SER A 63 12.37 -4.43 -19.19
N THR A 64 12.59 -5.53 -19.91
CA THR A 64 12.08 -5.74 -21.27
C THR A 64 10.70 -6.41 -21.27
N SER A 65 10.15 -6.75 -20.10
CA SER A 65 8.86 -7.41 -19.95
C SER A 65 7.71 -6.62 -20.54
N VAL A 66 6.69 -7.32 -21.03
CA VAL A 66 5.51 -6.72 -21.64
C VAL A 66 4.43 -6.44 -20.59
N VAL A 67 3.86 -5.24 -20.64
CA VAL A 67 2.55 -4.91 -20.06
C VAL A 67 1.62 -4.59 -21.21
N LYS A 68 0.48 -5.27 -21.30
CA LYS A 68 -0.49 -5.13 -22.39
C LYS A 68 -1.89 -4.96 -21.84
N ILE A 69 -2.59 -3.93 -22.30
CA ILE A 69 -4.03 -3.79 -22.06
C ILE A 69 -4.75 -4.79 -22.95
N ILE A 70 -5.40 -5.79 -22.35
CA ILE A 70 -6.22 -6.79 -23.03
C ILE A 70 -7.58 -6.18 -23.39
N SER A 71 -8.20 -5.47 -22.45
CA SER A 71 -9.47 -4.79 -22.65
C SER A 71 -9.56 -3.51 -21.80
N ASP A 72 -10.42 -2.60 -22.24
CA ASP A 72 -10.81 -1.38 -21.53
C ASP A 72 -12.29 -1.13 -21.82
N GLU A 73 -13.14 -1.50 -20.87
CA GLU A 73 -14.59 -1.47 -21.02
C GLU A 73 -15.18 -0.69 -19.84
N ALA A 74 -15.83 0.44 -20.14
CA ALA A 74 -16.44 1.31 -19.14
C ALA A 74 -15.49 1.70 -17.97
N GLY A 75 -14.19 1.88 -18.25
CA GLY A 75 -13.18 2.23 -17.25
C GLY A 75 -12.67 1.06 -16.42
N VAL A 76 -13.11 -0.17 -16.71
CA VAL A 76 -12.55 -1.41 -16.18
C VAL A 76 -11.55 -1.96 -17.18
N LYS A 77 -10.29 -2.05 -16.78
CA LYS A 77 -9.19 -2.51 -17.61
C LYS A 77 -8.76 -3.91 -17.20
N THR A 78 -8.45 -4.74 -18.18
CA THR A 78 -7.77 -6.03 -17.98
C THR A 78 -6.36 -5.92 -18.53
N LEU A 79 -5.33 -6.21 -17.71
CA LEU A 79 -3.93 -6.19 -18.15
C LEU A 79 -3.33 -7.57 -18.13
N PHE A 80 -2.52 -7.86 -19.15
CA PHE A 80 -1.48 -8.86 -19.09
C PHE A 80 -0.18 -8.20 -18.62
N ILE A 81 0.54 -8.85 -17.69
CA ILE A 81 1.84 -8.41 -17.19
C ILE A 81 2.80 -9.60 -17.17
N ASP A 82 3.88 -9.53 -17.94
CA ASP A 82 4.98 -10.50 -17.89
C ASP A 82 5.91 -10.19 -16.72
N ALA A 83 5.62 -10.73 -15.55
CA ALA A 83 6.51 -10.70 -14.39
C ALA A 83 7.27 -12.03 -14.21
N THR A 84 7.52 -12.75 -15.32
CA THR A 84 8.19 -14.06 -15.27
C THR A 84 9.61 -13.95 -14.75
N ALA A 85 10.30 -12.82 -14.97
CA ALA A 85 11.66 -12.56 -14.51
C ALA A 85 12.65 -13.70 -14.84
N GLY A 86 12.47 -14.36 -16.00
CA GLY A 86 13.31 -15.48 -16.42
C GLY A 86 13.12 -16.77 -15.61
N GLY A 87 12.05 -16.87 -14.82
CA GLY A 87 11.76 -18.01 -13.94
C GLY A 87 12.40 -17.89 -12.56
N SER A 88 12.03 -18.80 -11.64
CA SER A 88 12.42 -18.70 -10.22
C SER A 88 13.94 -18.67 -10.01
N SER A 89 14.71 -19.44 -10.79
CA SER A 89 16.17 -19.49 -10.67
C SER A 89 16.87 -18.23 -11.19
N SER A 90 16.22 -17.47 -12.08
CA SER A 90 16.79 -16.26 -12.71
C SER A 90 16.21 -14.97 -12.14
N ALA A 91 15.19 -15.06 -11.28
CA ALA A 91 14.44 -13.90 -10.80
C ALA A 91 15.33 -12.84 -10.14
N LYS A 92 16.36 -13.26 -9.39
CA LYS A 92 17.29 -12.37 -8.70
C LYS A 92 18.12 -11.50 -9.64
N SER A 93 18.40 -11.95 -10.86
CA SER A 93 19.18 -11.22 -11.85
C SER A 93 18.33 -10.52 -12.92
N ASN A 94 17.00 -10.60 -12.82
CA ASN A 94 16.08 -9.93 -13.71
C ASN A 94 15.35 -8.79 -12.98
N PRO A 95 15.10 -7.65 -13.67
CA PRO A 95 14.50 -6.47 -13.05
C PRO A 95 13.01 -6.66 -12.73
N TRP A 96 12.48 -5.79 -11.88
CA TRP A 96 11.05 -5.67 -11.62
C TRP A 96 10.33 -5.05 -12.83
N VAL A 97 9.02 -5.30 -12.93
CA VAL A 97 8.15 -4.60 -13.87
C VAL A 97 7.37 -3.54 -13.11
N TYR A 98 7.64 -2.27 -13.41
CA TYR A 98 6.97 -1.12 -12.81
C TYR A 98 5.75 -0.71 -13.64
N LEU A 99 4.62 -0.45 -13.00
CA LEU A 99 3.33 -0.14 -13.60
C LEU A 99 2.79 1.19 -13.08
N LYS A 100 2.26 2.02 -13.99
CA LYS A 100 1.41 3.16 -13.66
C LYS A 100 -0.06 2.76 -13.79
N LEU A 101 -0.84 2.89 -12.73
CA LEU A 101 -2.26 2.52 -12.69
C LEU A 101 -3.15 3.51 -13.45
N SER A 102 -2.79 4.80 -13.47
CA SER A 102 -3.59 5.80 -14.19
C SER A 102 -3.65 5.56 -15.71
N THR A 103 -2.61 4.97 -16.28
CA THR A 103 -2.51 4.66 -17.72
C THR A 103 -2.62 3.17 -18.02
N GLY A 104 -2.29 2.29 -17.07
CA GLY A 104 -2.16 0.85 -17.29
C GLY A 104 -0.91 0.46 -18.07
N THR A 105 0.14 1.29 -18.04
CA THR A 105 1.35 1.11 -18.84
C THR A 105 2.57 0.85 -17.96
N ARG A 106 3.57 0.16 -18.54
CA ARG A 106 4.89 0.00 -17.91
C ARG A 106 5.56 1.37 -17.74
N VAL A 107 6.31 1.52 -16.66
CA VAL A 107 7.24 2.64 -16.44
C VAL A 107 8.66 2.11 -16.63
N ASP A 108 9.44 2.77 -17.49
CA ASP A 108 10.80 2.34 -17.82
C ASP A 108 11.80 2.88 -16.79
N LEU A 109 11.94 2.16 -15.68
CA LEU A 109 12.89 2.42 -14.59
C LEU A 109 13.76 1.18 -14.35
N THR A 110 15.01 1.40 -13.92
CA THR A 110 15.79 0.34 -13.26
C THR A 110 15.31 0.16 -11.81
N ASP A 111 15.60 -0.99 -11.20
CA ASP A 111 15.21 -1.25 -9.83
C ASP A 111 15.81 -0.23 -8.85
N LYS A 112 17.00 0.30 -9.18
CA LYS A 112 17.66 1.34 -8.37
C LYS A 112 16.96 2.69 -8.51
N GLN A 113 16.61 3.10 -9.74
CA GLN A 113 15.91 4.36 -9.98
C GLN A 113 14.52 4.39 -9.33
N ALA A 114 13.87 3.24 -9.23
CA ALA A 114 12.54 3.13 -8.63
C ALA A 114 12.49 3.57 -7.16
N PHE A 115 13.57 3.39 -6.41
CA PHE A 115 13.65 3.82 -5.00
C PHE A 115 13.57 5.33 -4.81
N ASP A 116 13.83 6.11 -5.86
CA ASP A 116 13.85 7.58 -5.82
C ASP A 116 12.76 8.20 -6.72
N SER A 117 11.90 7.38 -7.35
CA SER A 117 10.90 7.84 -8.32
C SER A 117 9.47 7.70 -7.82
N PRO A 118 8.65 8.77 -7.87
CA PRO A 118 7.21 8.70 -7.60
C PRO A 118 6.38 8.26 -8.82
N ASP A 119 7.01 7.92 -9.94
CA ASP A 119 6.33 7.76 -11.23
C ASP A 119 5.64 6.41 -11.41
N TRP A 120 5.91 5.43 -10.55
CA TRP A 120 5.32 4.09 -10.60
C TRP A 120 4.39 3.86 -9.41
N ASP A 121 3.38 3.01 -9.57
CA ASP A 121 2.38 2.72 -8.53
C ASP A 121 2.51 1.30 -7.98
N LEU A 122 2.73 0.31 -8.87
CA LEU A 122 2.93 -1.10 -8.52
C LEU A 122 4.17 -1.67 -9.20
N ALA A 123 4.82 -2.62 -8.53
CA ALA A 123 5.94 -3.37 -9.08
C ALA A 123 5.69 -4.88 -8.97
N PHE A 124 6.02 -5.62 -10.03
CA PHE A 124 5.79 -7.07 -10.13
C PHE A 124 7.09 -7.82 -10.42
N LYS A 125 7.34 -8.91 -9.68
CA LYS A 125 8.43 -9.87 -9.95
C LYS A 125 8.06 -11.23 -9.36
N ARG A 126 7.90 -12.24 -10.22
CA ARG A 126 7.45 -13.58 -9.79
C ARG A 126 6.15 -13.41 -8.97
N PRO A 127 5.87 -14.10 -7.84
CA PRO A 127 4.61 -13.87 -7.14
C PRO A 127 4.59 -12.57 -6.33
N VAL A 128 5.71 -11.84 -6.24
CA VAL A 128 5.83 -10.68 -5.35
C VAL A 128 5.32 -9.44 -6.06
N ILE A 129 4.44 -8.72 -5.37
CA ILE A 129 3.86 -7.44 -5.80
C ILE A 129 4.06 -6.46 -4.65
N HIS A 130 4.42 -5.23 -4.95
CA HIS A 130 4.50 -4.18 -3.93
C HIS A 130 4.11 -2.82 -4.51
N THR A 131 3.77 -1.91 -3.59
CA THR A 131 3.37 -0.53 -3.88
C THR A 131 4.56 0.42 -3.77
N ASN A 132 4.50 1.54 -4.46
CA ASN A 132 5.44 2.65 -4.25
C ASN A 132 5.12 3.37 -2.95
N SER A 133 5.66 2.88 -1.84
CA SER A 133 5.55 3.48 -0.51
C SER A 133 6.63 2.97 0.43
N GLY A 134 6.83 3.63 1.56
CA GLY A 134 7.69 3.15 2.66
C GLY A 134 9.08 2.75 2.19
N ASP A 135 9.51 1.53 2.54
CA ASP A 135 10.84 1.00 2.19
C ASP A 135 11.06 0.80 0.67
N ALA A 136 9.99 0.80 -0.11
CA ALA A 136 10.04 0.49 -1.54
C ALA A 136 10.18 1.73 -2.43
N GLY A 137 9.81 2.92 -1.96
CA GLY A 137 9.89 4.15 -2.75
C GLY A 137 9.18 5.35 -2.13
N PRO A 138 9.33 6.54 -2.74
CA PRO A 138 8.92 7.81 -2.15
C PRO A 138 7.42 8.10 -2.30
N GLY A 139 6.67 7.24 -2.98
CA GLY A 139 5.25 7.44 -3.25
C GLY A 139 4.38 7.30 -2.01
N GLY A 140 3.18 7.87 -2.11
CA GLY A 140 2.11 7.67 -1.12
C GLY A 140 1.32 6.39 -1.37
N GLY A 141 1.90 5.33 -1.94
CA GLY A 141 1.18 4.10 -2.28
C GLY A 141 0.62 3.35 -1.06
N GLY A 142 -0.14 2.29 -1.32
CA GLY A 142 -0.56 1.35 -0.28
C GLY A 142 -1.64 0.39 -0.78
N ALA A 143 -1.83 -0.73 -0.09
CA ALA A 143 -2.83 -1.71 -0.48
C ALA A 143 -3.50 -2.40 0.72
N ARG A 144 -4.71 -2.91 0.49
CA ARG A 144 -5.44 -3.77 1.42
C ARG A 144 -6.24 -4.82 0.65
N PHE A 145 -6.11 -6.08 1.04
CA PHE A 145 -6.93 -7.16 0.51
C PHE A 145 -8.30 -7.21 1.20
N LEU A 146 -9.37 -7.08 0.43
CA LEU A 146 -10.76 -7.24 0.87
C LEU A 146 -11.18 -8.69 0.57
N ALA A 147 -10.83 -9.60 1.48
CA ALA A 147 -11.06 -11.03 1.31
C ALA A 147 -12.55 -11.36 1.08
N GLY A 148 -12.84 -12.17 0.07
CA GLY A 148 -14.18 -12.59 -0.32
C GLY A 148 -15.05 -11.49 -0.95
N LYS A 149 -14.60 -10.22 -0.96
CA LYS A 149 -15.37 -9.12 -1.54
C LYS A 149 -15.21 -9.10 -3.06
N ALA A 150 -16.34 -9.18 -3.77
CA ALA A 150 -16.37 -9.15 -5.22
C ALA A 150 -15.97 -7.78 -5.77
N PHE A 151 -15.30 -7.78 -6.93
CA PHE A 151 -14.79 -6.56 -7.58
C PHE A 151 -15.85 -5.46 -7.76
N ASP A 152 -17.06 -5.82 -8.18
CA ASP A 152 -18.12 -4.84 -8.43
C ASP A 152 -18.72 -4.26 -7.13
N ALA A 153 -18.54 -4.94 -6.00
CA ALA A 153 -19.03 -4.49 -4.69
C ALA A 153 -18.04 -3.58 -3.94
N VAL A 154 -16.80 -3.42 -4.43
CA VAL A 154 -15.79 -2.55 -3.80
C VAL A 154 -16.08 -1.09 -4.11
N THR A 155 -16.13 -0.28 -3.06
CA THR A 155 -16.36 1.18 -3.07
C THR A 155 -15.28 1.90 -2.26
N VAL A 156 -15.19 3.23 -2.38
CA VAL A 156 -14.27 4.05 -1.56
C VAL A 156 -14.52 3.86 -0.05
N ALA A 157 -15.77 3.64 0.37
CA ALA A 157 -16.12 3.43 1.78
C ALA A 157 -15.47 2.17 2.40
N ASP A 158 -15.03 1.22 1.58
CA ASP A 158 -14.32 0.02 2.04
C ASP A 158 -12.85 0.29 2.38
N VAL A 159 -12.32 1.42 1.94
CA VAL A 159 -10.92 1.82 2.13
C VAL A 159 -10.77 2.49 3.49
N THR A 160 -10.99 1.72 4.55
CA THR A 160 -10.88 2.20 5.94
C THR A 160 -9.43 2.30 6.41
N SER A 161 -8.53 1.51 5.82
CA SER A 161 -7.09 1.54 6.08
C SER A 161 -6.34 0.92 4.90
N LEU A 162 -5.12 1.39 4.67
CA LEU A 162 -4.20 0.85 3.68
C LEU A 162 -2.87 0.55 4.37
N LYS A 163 -2.28 -0.60 4.05
CA LYS A 163 -0.91 -0.89 4.47
C LYS A 163 0.04 -0.19 3.50
N VAL A 164 1.11 0.37 4.02
CA VAL A 164 2.29 0.82 3.26
C VAL A 164 3.36 -0.26 3.33
N GLU A 165 4.36 -0.22 2.47
CA GLU A 165 5.47 -1.17 2.54
C GLU A 165 6.27 -0.97 3.84
N THR A 166 6.52 -2.08 4.53
CA THR A 166 7.36 -2.13 5.73
C THR A 166 8.13 -3.44 5.66
N TRP A 167 9.29 -3.37 5.04
CA TRP A 167 10.16 -4.50 4.73
C TRP A 167 11.11 -4.82 5.88
N PHE A 168 11.41 -3.86 6.75
CA PHE A 168 12.40 -4.01 7.82
C PHE A 168 11.90 -3.51 9.17
N ASP A 169 12.45 -4.07 10.25
CA ASP A 169 12.36 -3.50 11.60
C ASP A 169 13.41 -2.39 11.83
N ALA A 170 13.44 -1.83 13.04
CA ALA A 170 14.35 -0.75 13.40
C ALA A 170 15.84 -1.17 13.38
N GLU A 171 16.10 -2.48 13.51
CA GLU A 171 17.42 -3.11 13.44
C GLU A 171 17.77 -3.61 12.04
N CYS A 172 17.00 -3.21 11.02
CA CYS A 172 17.14 -3.59 9.62
C CYS A 172 17.05 -5.10 9.35
N GLN A 173 16.34 -5.85 10.20
CA GLN A 173 16.01 -7.25 9.93
C GLN A 173 14.77 -7.32 9.02
N PRO A 174 14.80 -8.16 7.97
CA PRO A 174 13.70 -8.22 7.02
C PRO A 174 12.48 -8.95 7.61
N PHE A 175 11.29 -8.37 7.43
CA PHE A 175 10.04 -9.09 7.59
C PHE A 175 9.83 -9.99 6.37
N LEU A 176 9.84 -11.30 6.60
CA LEU A 176 9.64 -12.29 5.55
C LEU A 176 8.23 -12.90 5.62
N ASP A 177 7.71 -13.30 4.46
CA ASP A 177 6.49 -14.09 4.35
C ASP A 177 6.76 -15.58 4.64
N ALA A 178 5.70 -16.39 4.57
CA ALA A 178 5.76 -17.83 4.87
C ALA A 178 6.68 -18.62 3.91
N ILE A 179 7.10 -18.04 2.78
CA ILE A 179 8.01 -18.68 1.82
C ILE A 179 9.39 -18.00 1.79
N GLY A 180 9.68 -17.12 2.75
CA GLY A 180 10.98 -16.45 2.89
C GLY A 180 11.21 -15.28 1.93
N SER A 181 10.17 -14.79 1.24
CA SER A 181 10.24 -13.57 0.44
C SER A 181 9.96 -12.34 1.30
N ILE A 182 10.39 -11.15 0.86
CA ILE A 182 10.07 -9.91 1.58
C ILE A 182 8.56 -9.77 1.71
N LYS A 183 8.08 -9.46 2.91
CA LYS A 183 6.65 -9.26 3.18
C LYS A 183 6.23 -7.93 2.58
N THR A 184 5.18 -7.94 1.75
CA THR A 184 4.69 -6.74 1.07
C THR A 184 3.23 -6.45 1.41
N THR A 185 2.73 -5.30 0.95
CA THR A 185 1.30 -4.96 1.04
C THR A 185 0.37 -5.94 0.29
N PHE A 186 0.92 -6.79 -0.59
CA PHE A 186 0.20 -7.82 -1.34
C PHE A 186 0.40 -9.26 -0.82
N ASP A 187 1.08 -9.48 0.31
CA ASP A 187 1.42 -10.81 0.87
C ASP A 187 0.25 -11.83 0.99
N SER A 188 -0.99 -11.36 0.89
CA SER A 188 -2.20 -12.14 1.11
C SER A 188 -2.87 -12.64 -0.18
N TRP A 189 -2.35 -12.31 -1.38
CA TRP A 189 -3.11 -12.48 -2.63
C TRP A 189 -3.32 -13.92 -3.11
N TYR A 190 -2.54 -14.91 -2.64
CA TYR A 190 -2.61 -16.27 -3.15
C TYR A 190 -2.61 -17.37 -2.08
N THR A 191 -3.01 -18.57 -2.49
CA THR A 191 -2.70 -19.85 -1.85
C THR A 191 -1.77 -20.68 -2.75
N TYR A 192 -1.01 -21.57 -2.13
CA TYR A 192 -0.22 -22.57 -2.83
C TYR A 192 -0.92 -23.92 -2.79
N GLU A 193 -1.30 -24.43 -3.96
CA GLU A 193 -1.98 -25.70 -4.12
C GLU A 193 -0.92 -26.81 -4.22
N ALA A 194 -0.60 -27.45 -3.09
CA ALA A 194 0.50 -28.41 -2.99
C ALA A 194 0.36 -29.60 -3.96
N SER A 195 -0.86 -30.02 -4.26
CA SER A 195 -1.15 -31.14 -5.18
C SER A 195 -0.71 -30.87 -6.62
N THR A 196 -0.80 -29.61 -7.06
CA THR A 196 -0.50 -29.20 -8.43
C THR A 196 0.71 -28.27 -8.53
N SER A 197 1.30 -27.89 -7.38
CA SER A 197 2.35 -26.88 -7.28
C SER A 197 1.98 -25.55 -7.93
N LYS A 198 0.70 -25.15 -7.79
CA LYS A 198 0.15 -23.94 -8.41
C LYS A 198 -0.07 -22.82 -7.40
N VAL A 199 0.21 -21.59 -7.84
CA VAL A 199 -0.15 -20.37 -7.13
C VAL A 199 -1.53 -19.92 -7.60
N MET A 200 -2.50 -19.91 -6.69
CA MET A 200 -3.90 -19.61 -7.01
C MET A 200 -4.31 -18.32 -6.30
N PRO A 201 -4.83 -17.30 -7.03
CA PRO A 201 -5.37 -16.11 -6.39
C PRO A 201 -6.48 -16.48 -5.39
N LYS A 202 -6.45 -15.85 -4.21
CA LYS A 202 -7.55 -15.94 -3.25
C LYS A 202 -8.75 -15.14 -3.76
N ALA A 203 -9.96 -15.59 -3.43
CA ALA A 203 -11.17 -14.83 -3.70
C ALA A 203 -11.15 -13.50 -2.92
N GLY A 204 -11.27 -12.38 -3.63
CA GLY A 204 -11.30 -11.04 -3.04
C GLY A 204 -10.74 -9.99 -4.00
N THR A 205 -10.78 -8.74 -3.58
CA THR A 205 -10.31 -7.59 -4.35
C THR A 205 -9.39 -6.74 -3.51
N PHE A 206 -8.31 -6.24 -4.09
CA PHE A 206 -7.47 -5.24 -3.45
C PHE A 206 -8.07 -3.85 -3.62
N ALA A 207 -8.13 -3.09 -2.53
CA ALA A 207 -8.11 -1.63 -2.60
C ALA A 207 -6.64 -1.19 -2.66
N VAL A 208 -6.29 -0.34 -3.62
CA VAL A 208 -4.92 0.10 -3.88
C VAL A 208 -4.91 1.61 -4.00
N ARG A 209 -3.97 2.27 -3.32
CA ARG A 209 -3.64 3.67 -3.55
C ARG A 209 -2.37 3.74 -4.40
N GLY A 210 -2.46 4.44 -5.53
CA GLY A 210 -1.29 4.75 -6.36
C GLY A 210 -0.37 5.75 -5.66
N ALA A 211 0.83 5.94 -6.20
CA ALA A 211 1.86 6.80 -5.59
C ALA A 211 1.39 8.25 -5.37
N THR A 212 0.47 8.73 -6.20
CA THR A 212 -0.08 10.09 -6.17
C THR A 212 -1.41 10.23 -5.42
N GLY A 213 -1.88 9.16 -4.76
CA GLY A 213 -3.05 9.19 -3.87
C GLY A 213 -4.39 8.75 -4.48
N ASP A 214 -4.46 8.52 -5.79
CA ASP A 214 -5.65 7.95 -6.43
C ASP A 214 -5.90 6.51 -5.98
N LEU A 215 -7.17 6.17 -5.74
CA LEU A 215 -7.61 4.84 -5.36
C LEU A 215 -8.04 4.03 -6.58
N TYR A 216 -7.72 2.74 -6.53
CA TYR A 216 -8.08 1.73 -7.51
C TYR A 216 -8.60 0.48 -6.78
N LYS A 217 -9.44 -0.27 -7.47
CA LYS A 217 -9.77 -1.66 -7.11
C LYS A 217 -9.09 -2.61 -8.09
N LEU A 218 -8.48 -3.68 -7.59
CA LEU A 218 -7.68 -4.61 -8.38
C LEU A 218 -7.96 -6.06 -7.97
N GLU A 219 -8.33 -6.89 -8.93
CA GLU A 219 -8.45 -8.34 -8.79
C GLU A 219 -7.35 -9.01 -9.60
N ILE A 220 -6.63 -9.96 -8.98
CA ILE A 220 -5.68 -10.81 -9.69
C ILE A 220 -6.44 -12.03 -10.19
N GLN A 221 -6.62 -12.14 -11.50
CA GLN A 221 -7.41 -13.22 -12.10
C GLN A 221 -6.61 -14.50 -12.27
N THR A 222 -5.33 -14.38 -12.64
CA THR A 222 -4.41 -15.52 -12.74
C THR A 222 -2.94 -15.12 -12.66
N TYR A 223 -2.11 -16.07 -12.25
CA TYR A 223 -0.64 -16.03 -12.26
C TYR A 223 -0.01 -16.83 -13.43
N TYR A 224 -0.87 -17.40 -14.26
CA TYR A 224 -0.52 -18.20 -15.44
C TYR A 224 -1.20 -17.62 -16.69
N GLY A 225 -1.13 -16.30 -16.83
CA GLY A 225 -1.77 -15.52 -17.88
C GLY A 225 -1.23 -15.74 -19.29
N THR A 226 -2.07 -15.58 -20.30
CA THR A 226 -1.64 -15.30 -21.68
C THR A 226 -1.88 -13.83 -22.03
N ASP A 227 -1.23 -13.33 -23.07
CA ASP A 227 -1.38 -11.95 -23.54
C ASP A 227 -2.75 -11.66 -24.19
N THR A 228 -3.63 -12.66 -24.19
CA THR A 228 -5.03 -12.62 -24.62
C THR A 228 -6.02 -12.86 -23.46
N GLY A 229 -5.54 -12.95 -22.21
CA GLY A 229 -6.38 -13.14 -21.03
C GLY A 229 -6.67 -14.60 -20.64
N GLY A 230 -6.00 -15.57 -21.27
CA GLY A 230 -6.09 -16.99 -20.93
C GLY A 230 -5.30 -17.36 -19.67
N THR A 231 -5.38 -18.64 -19.25
CA THR A 231 -4.83 -19.15 -17.98
C THR A 231 -3.78 -20.25 -18.14
N THR A 232 -3.21 -20.39 -19.34
CA THR A 232 -2.27 -21.46 -19.72
C THR A 232 -0.83 -20.97 -19.93
N GLY A 233 -0.52 -19.73 -19.55
CA GLY A 233 0.81 -19.17 -19.71
C GLY A 233 1.82 -19.60 -18.64
N ALA A 234 3.01 -19.00 -18.71
CA ALA A 234 4.09 -19.26 -17.77
C ALA A 234 3.76 -18.70 -16.37
N SER A 235 4.29 -19.32 -15.32
CA SER A 235 4.27 -18.74 -13.97
C SER A 235 4.89 -17.35 -13.99
N GLY A 236 4.24 -16.36 -13.40
CA GLY A 236 4.70 -14.97 -13.43
C GLY A 236 4.04 -14.14 -14.51
N ASN A 237 3.29 -14.76 -15.41
CA ASN A 237 2.39 -14.02 -16.28
C ASN A 237 1.11 -13.71 -15.50
N TYR A 238 0.87 -12.44 -15.20
CA TYR A 238 -0.36 -12.04 -14.56
C TYR A 238 -1.43 -11.68 -15.59
N VAL A 239 -2.67 -12.00 -15.26
CA VAL A 239 -3.83 -11.25 -15.75
C VAL A 239 -4.47 -10.58 -14.54
N ILE A 240 -4.59 -9.26 -14.59
CA ILE A 240 -5.27 -8.47 -13.57
C ILE A 240 -6.46 -7.72 -14.16
N LYS A 241 -7.53 -7.59 -13.38
CA LYS A 241 -8.68 -6.72 -13.66
C LYS A 241 -8.62 -5.56 -12.67
N TYR A 242 -8.66 -4.32 -13.15
CA TYR A 242 -8.62 -3.16 -12.26
C TYR A 242 -9.45 -1.99 -12.79
N ALA A 243 -9.84 -1.09 -11.89
CA ALA A 243 -10.58 0.12 -12.23
C ALA A 243 -10.26 1.24 -11.23
N TYR A 244 -10.39 2.49 -11.67
CA TYR A 244 -10.35 3.65 -10.80
C TYR A 244 -11.52 3.59 -9.80
N LEU A 245 -11.22 3.83 -8.52
CA LEU A 245 -12.16 3.76 -7.42
C LEU A 245 -12.55 5.15 -6.89
N GLY A 246 -11.64 6.12 -6.98
CA GLY A 246 -11.88 7.49 -6.50
C GLY A 246 -10.66 8.07 -5.79
N LYS A 247 -10.91 9.03 -4.90
CA LYS A 247 -9.93 9.56 -3.94
C LYS A 247 -10.48 9.37 -2.53
N LEU A 248 -9.60 9.26 -1.54
CA LEU A 248 -10.04 9.41 -0.15
C LEU A 248 -10.58 10.83 0.06
N PRO A 249 -11.64 11.01 0.88
CA PRO A 249 -12.03 12.33 1.35
C PRO A 249 -10.82 13.00 2.03
N LYS A 250 -10.65 14.30 1.78
CA LYS A 250 -9.74 15.13 2.57
C LYS A 250 -10.31 15.37 3.95
#